data_AF-A0A3D5R4K2-F1
#
_entry.id   AF-A0A3D5R4K2-F1
#
_cell.length_a   1.000
_cell.length_b   1.000
_cell.length_c   1.000
_cell.angle_alpha   90.00
_cell.angle_beta   90.00
_cell.angle_gamma   90.00
#
_symmetry.space_group_name_H-M   'P 1'
#
loop_
_entity.id
_entity.type
_entity.pdbx_description
1 polymer ?
#
loop_
_entity_poly.entity_id
_entity_poly.type
_entity_poly.pdbx_seq_one_letter_code
_entity_poly.pdbx_strand_id
1 'polypeptide(L)' 'MKIYAISDLHLDYEKEKPMDIFGECWKNHEEKIFDNWQKKITEDDIVLMPGDISWAINLDKAV' A
#
# COMPACT_ATOMS: atom_id res chain seq x y z
N MET A 1 10.41 16.47 -9.82
CA MET A 1 9.84 15.48 -10.75
C MET A 1 10.75 14.28 -10.94
N LYS A 2 10.43 13.20 -10.24
CA LYS A 2 10.92 11.84 -10.41
C LYS A 2 9.75 10.94 -10.80
N ILE A 3 10.06 9.75 -11.30
CA ILE A 3 9.06 8.72 -11.60
C ILE A 3 9.32 7.53 -10.68
N TYR A 4 8.30 7.12 -9.95
CA TYR A 4 8.28 5.94 -9.08
C TYR A 4 7.27 4.92 -9.61
N ALA A 5 7.41 3.67 -9.17
CA ALA A 5 6.41 2.63 -9.39
C ALA A 5 6.28 1.80 -8.11
N ILE A 6 5.05 1.49 -7.73
CA ILE A 6 4.75 0.60 -6.60
C ILE A 6 3.41 -0.10 -6.87
N SER A 7 3.31 -1.38 -6.52
CA SER A 7 2.17 -2.25 -6.82
C SER A 7 1.93 -3.22 -5.68
N ASP A 8 0.80 -3.92 -5.70
CA ASP A 8 0.50 -5.07 -4.85
C ASP A 8 0.58 -4.73 -3.35
N LEU A 9 0.07 -3.54 -3.00
CA LEU A 9 0.10 -3.03 -1.64
C LEU A 9 -0.78 -3.83 -0.69
N HIS A 10 -1.86 -4.43 -1.20
CA HIS A 10 -2.83 -5.22 -0.43
C HIS A 10 -3.29 -4.51 0.86
N LEU A 11 -3.54 -3.21 0.78
CA LEU A 11 -3.96 -2.39 1.91
C LEU A 11 -5.31 -2.88 2.44
N ASP A 12 -5.39 -3.10 3.74
CA ASP A 12 -6.60 -3.57 4.39
C ASP A 12 -7.20 -2.47 5.26
N TYR A 13 -8.20 -1.79 4.70
CA TYR A 13 -8.93 -0.72 5.38
C TYR A 13 -9.73 -1.23 6.58
N GLU A 14 -10.27 -2.45 6.51
CA GLU A 14 -11.12 -3.01 7.56
C GLU A 14 -10.30 -3.58 8.73
N LYS A 15 -8.99 -3.78 8.55
CA LYS A 15 -8.08 -4.38 9.54
C LYS A 15 -8.47 -5.81 9.95
N GLU A 16 -9.13 -6.52 9.04
CA GLU A 16 -9.59 -7.91 9.20
C GLU A 16 -8.69 -8.94 8.48
N LYS A 17 -7.80 -8.48 7.60
CA LYS A 17 -6.90 -9.28 6.75
C LYS A 17 -5.44 -8.94 7.05
N PRO A 18 -4.91 -9.37 8.20
CA PRO A 18 -3.54 -9.06 8.55
C PRO A 18 -2.56 -9.85 7.68
N MET A 19 -1.60 -9.14 7.06
CA MET A 19 -0.54 -9.78 6.26
C MET A 19 0.54 -10.47 7.12
N ASP A 20 0.62 -10.17 8.42
CA ASP A 20 1.63 -10.76 9.32
C ASP A 20 1.51 -12.29 9.47
N ILE A 21 0.36 -12.87 9.12
CA ILE A 21 0.15 -14.32 9.01
C ILE A 21 1.07 -14.96 7.96
N PHE A 22 1.55 -14.19 6.98
CA PHE A 22 2.51 -14.62 5.96
C PHE A 22 3.97 -14.41 6.40
N GLY A 23 4.21 -13.89 7.61
CA GLY A 23 5.53 -13.77 8.22
C GLY A 23 5.80 -12.40 8.84
N GLU A 24 6.75 -12.34 9.76
CA GLU A 24 7.13 -11.13 10.52
C GLU A 24 7.54 -9.93 9.64
N CYS A 25 8.00 -10.18 8.41
CA CYS A 25 8.31 -9.09 7.47
C CYS A 25 7.09 -8.21 7.16
N TRP A 26 5.89 -8.79 7.18
CA TRP A 26 4.61 -8.14 6.90
C TRP A 26 3.97 -7.47 8.10
N LYS A 27 4.54 -7.64 9.30
CA LYS A 27 4.11 -6.92 10.48
C LYS A 27 4.20 -5.42 10.23
N ASN A 28 3.10 -4.72 10.44
CA ASN A 28 2.96 -3.29 10.18
C ASN A 28 3.38 -2.89 8.75
N HIS A 29 3.06 -3.71 7.74
CA HIS A 29 3.48 -3.46 6.36
C HIS A 29 2.91 -2.14 5.81
N GLU A 30 1.66 -1.82 6.12
CA GLU A 30 1.01 -0.58 5.69
C GLU A 30 1.73 0.64 6.24
N GLU A 31 2.06 0.64 7.53
CA GLU A 31 2.79 1.74 8.18
C GLU A 31 4.17 1.93 7.55
N LYS A 32 4.88 0.82 7.24
CA LYS A 32 6.17 0.90 6.54
C LYS A 32 6.04 1.52 5.15
N ILE A 33 4.96 1.19 4.41
CA ILE A 33 4.68 1.76 3.09
C ILE A 33 4.40 3.26 3.21
N PHE A 34 3.49 3.65 4.11
CA PHE A 34 3.11 5.05 4.31
C PHE A 34 4.28 5.91 4.80
N ASP A 35 5.05 5.43 5.77
CA ASP A 35 6.25 6.13 6.25
C ASP A 35 7.26 6.39 5.13
N ASN A 36 7.46 5.41 4.25
CA ASN A 36 8.39 5.52 3.14
C ASN A 36 7.86 6.45 2.05
N TRP A 37 6.54 6.42 1.79
CA TRP A 37 5.86 7.35 0.89
C TRP A 37 6.06 8.80 1.34
N GLN A 38 5.71 9.11 2.60
CA GLN A 38 5.82 10.45 3.17
C GLN A 38 7.27 10.99 3.16
N LYS A 39 8.27 10.11 3.23
CA LYS A 39 9.70 10.50 3.18
C LYS A 39 10.23 10.73 1.77
N LYS A 40 9.61 10.17 0.73
CA LYS A 40 10.21 10.10 -0.62
C LYS A 40 9.42 10.84 -1.69
N ILE A 41 8.09 10.83 -1.60
CA ILE A 41 7.21 11.32 -2.66
C ILE A 41 6.86 12.77 -2.39
N THR A 42 6.98 13.61 -3.42
CA THR A 42 6.54 15.00 -3.42
C THR A 42 5.39 15.20 -4.39
N GLU A 43 4.70 16.35 -4.31
CA GLU A 43 3.57 16.67 -5.20
C GLU A 43 3.97 16.77 -6.68
N ASP A 44 5.25 17.03 -6.96
CA ASP A 44 5.80 17.13 -8.32
C ASP A 44 6.22 15.77 -8.92
N ASP A 45 6.09 14.68 -8.18
CA ASP A 45 6.51 13.35 -8.62
C ASP A 45 5.34 12.55 -9.23
N ILE A 46 5.68 11.66 -10.16
CA ILE A 46 4.71 10.73 -10.75
C ILE A 46 4.92 9.36 -10.12
N VAL A 47 3.85 8.74 -9.63
CA VAL A 47 3.88 7.37 -9.12
C VAL A 47 2.96 6.49 -9.94
N LEU A 48 3.52 5.46 -10.57
CA LEU A 48 2.77 4.43 -11.28
C LEU A 48 2.25 3.39 -10.28
N MET A 49 0.94 3.13 -10.30
CA MET A 49 0.27 2.18 -9.40
C MET A 49 -0.50 1.12 -10.22
N PRO A 50 0.15 0.00 -10.60
CA PRO A 50 -0.39 -0.92 -11.60
C PRO A 50 -1.34 -2.01 -11.08
N GLY A 51 -1.83 -1.94 -9.83
CA GLY A 51 -2.90 -2.83 -9.34
C GLY A 51 -2.70 -3.33 -7.91
N ASP A 52 -3.65 -4.14 -7.46
CA ASP A 52 -3.68 -4.80 -6.13
C ASP A 52 -3.38 -3.84 -4.98
N ILE A 53 -4.03 -2.67 -5.04
CA ILE A 53 -3.85 -1.58 -4.07
C ILE A 53 -4.48 -1.96 -2.73
N SER A 54 -5.74 -2.38 -2.73
CA SER A 54 -6.47 -2.78 -1.53
C SER A 54 -6.89 -4.23 -1.58
N TRP A 55 -7.07 -4.82 -0.40
CA TRP A 55 -7.49 -6.21 -0.24
C TRP A 55 -9.02 -6.39 -0.28
N ALA A 56 -9.75 -5.40 -0.77
CA ALA A 56 -11.19 -5.44 -0.81
C ALA A 56 -11.71 -6.45 -1.84
N ILE A 57 -12.76 -7.18 -1.46
CA ILE A 57 -13.48 -8.08 -2.38
C ILE A 57 -14.67 -7.33 -3.01
N ASN A 58 -15.23 -6.37 -2.28
CA ASN A 58 -16.34 -5.54 -2.72
C ASN A 58 -15.85 -4.13 -3.01
N LEU A 59 -16.40 -3.49 -4.05
CA LEU A 59 -15.96 -2.16 -4.50
C LEU A 59 -16.22 -1.06 -3.45
N ASP A 60 -17.28 -1.17 -2.66
CA ASP A 60 -17.60 -0.25 -1.57
C ASP A 60 -16.58 -0.29 -0.42
N LYS A 61 -15.82 -1.38 -0.32
CA LYS A 61 -14.73 -1.56 0.63
C LYS A 61 -13.35 -1.33 0.00
N ALA A 62 -13.30 -1.11 -1.31
CA ALA A 62 -12.05 -0.83 -2.01
C ALA A 62 -11.54 0.57 -1.65
N VAL A 63 -10.25 0.62 -1.36
CA VAL A 63 -9.47 1.86 -1.20
C VAL A 63 -8.51 2.00 -2.35
#